data_AF-X1IZ60-F1
#
_entry.id   AF-X1IZ60-F1
#
_cell.length_a   1.000
_cell.length_b   1.000
_cell.length_c   1.000
_cell.angle_alpha   90.00
_cell.angle_beta   90.00
_cell.angle_gamma   90.00
#
_symmetry.space_group_name_H-M   'P 1'
#
loop_
_entity.id
_entity.type
_entity.pdbx_description
1 polymer ?
#
loop_
_entity_poly.entity_id
_entity_poly.type
_entity_poly.pdbx_seq_one_letter_code
_entity_poly.pdbx_strand_id
1 'polypeptide(L)'
;YNIGDSIPFTVTYEYKGRAQRGQLIISLGTGSYPAFLPVVNYDPMAVSFEEAMDWTRMSISGTFRLTPSPPLRQGQLYNTRARLETLEDPAQETDTDWGIIRIAEVAPPPPPPAPPPEPPPVTTYTLTTTVLPSVAYGWIKRDPNKTVYDYNERVEITAIVDPHVATTHVFSHWDIDGVTYDVGPRVNLIMDRDHKATAFFMRRL
;
A
#
# COMPACT_ATOMS: atom_id res chain seq x y z
N TYR A 1 -14.22 -21.73 9.79
CA TYR A 1 -13.42 -21.12 10.86
C TYR A 1 -12.40 -20.19 10.25
N ASN A 2 -12.24 -19.00 10.83
CA ASN A 2 -11.19 -18.06 10.48
C ASN A 2 -9.89 -18.44 11.18
N ILE A 3 -8.76 -17.99 10.62
CA ILE A 3 -7.49 -18.10 11.33
C ILE A 3 -7.58 -17.32 12.64
N GLY A 4 -7.14 -17.94 13.74
CA GLY A 4 -7.24 -17.39 15.09
C GLY A 4 -8.46 -17.83 15.88
N ASP A 5 -9.44 -18.49 15.24
CA ASP A 5 -10.60 -19.08 15.94
C ASP A 5 -10.16 -20.21 16.88
N SER A 6 -10.86 -20.36 18.00
CA SER A 6 -10.76 -21.50 18.89
C SER A 6 -11.75 -22.58 18.45
N ILE A 7 -11.24 -23.76 18.08
CA ILE A 7 -12.04 -24.89 17.62
C ILE A 7 -12.17 -25.90 18.76
N PRO A 8 -13.41 -26.29 19.13
CA PRO A 8 -13.62 -27.36 20.08
C PRO A 8 -13.31 -28.73 19.44
N PHE A 9 -12.76 -29.63 20.24
CA PHE A 9 -12.57 -31.02 19.87
C PHE A 9 -13.08 -31.93 20.98
N THR A 10 -13.48 -33.14 20.59
CA THR A 10 -13.79 -34.24 21.49
C THR A 10 -13.18 -35.51 20.91
N VAL A 11 -12.36 -36.18 21.71
CA VAL A 11 -11.71 -37.45 21.36
C VAL A 11 -12.26 -38.51 22.29
N THR A 12 -12.81 -39.58 21.72
CA THR A 12 -13.25 -40.76 22.48
C THR A 12 -12.23 -41.87 22.28
N TYR A 13 -11.79 -42.48 23.36
CA TYR A 13 -10.79 -43.56 23.34
C TYR A 13 -11.14 -44.63 24.37
N GLU A 14 -10.57 -45.81 24.20
CA GLU A 14 -10.67 -46.89 25.17
C GLU A 14 -9.28 -47.12 25.78
N TYR A 15 -9.22 -47.29 27.09
CA TYR A 15 -7.96 -47.48 27.80
C TYR A 15 -8.06 -48.61 28.83
N LYS A 16 -6.98 -49.37 28.95
CA LYS A 16 -6.75 -50.39 29.98
C LYS A 16 -5.25 -50.42 30.26
N GLY A 17 -4.85 -50.13 31.49
CA GLY A 17 -3.44 -49.99 31.86
C GLY A 17 -3.25 -49.25 33.18
N ARG A 18 -1.99 -49.05 33.57
CA ARG A 18 -1.61 -48.33 34.79
C ARG A 18 -1.86 -46.83 34.68
N ALA A 19 -1.85 -46.10 35.80
CA ALA A 19 -1.81 -44.65 35.74
C ALA A 19 -0.50 -44.17 35.11
N GLN A 20 -0.58 -43.32 34.09
CA GLN A 20 0.61 -42.81 33.39
C GLN A 20 0.33 -41.50 32.65
N ARG A 21 1.40 -40.82 32.24
CA ARG A 21 1.29 -39.63 31.38
C ARG A 21 1.20 -40.02 29.91
N GLY A 22 0.59 -39.15 29.13
CA GLY A 22 0.66 -39.20 27.69
C GLY A 22 0.55 -37.83 27.05
N GLN A 23 0.38 -37.85 25.74
CA GLN A 23 0.20 -36.65 24.94
C GLN A 23 -0.92 -36.81 23.93
N LEU A 24 -1.62 -35.71 23.67
CA LEU A 24 -2.59 -35.57 22.61
C LEU A 24 -2.05 -34.59 21.57
N ILE A 25 -1.93 -35.04 20.33
CA ILE A 25 -1.50 -34.22 19.21
C ILE A 25 -2.69 -34.02 18.28
N ILE A 26 -3.02 -32.76 18.02
CA ILE A 26 -4.04 -32.38 17.05
C ILE A 26 -3.36 -32.10 15.72
N SER A 27 -3.90 -32.68 14.65
CA SER A 27 -3.40 -32.49 13.30
C SER A 27 -4.53 -32.07 12.36
N LEU A 28 -4.23 -31.14 11.45
CA LEU A 28 -5.09 -30.90 10.28
C LEU A 28 -4.40 -31.44 9.06
N GLY A 29 -5.12 -32.21 8.26
CA GLY A 29 -4.58 -32.87 7.09
C GLY A 29 -5.54 -32.90 5.93
N THR A 30 -5.03 -33.31 4.78
CA THR A 30 -5.84 -33.64 3.61
C THR A 30 -5.92 -35.15 3.43
N GLY A 31 -7.07 -35.66 3.01
CA GLY A 31 -7.31 -37.10 2.92
C GLY A 31 -7.90 -37.67 4.21
N SER A 32 -8.75 -38.69 4.08
CA SER A 32 -9.35 -39.42 5.20
C SER A 32 -8.58 -40.73 5.43
N TYR A 33 -8.83 -41.39 6.56
CA TYR A 33 -8.35 -42.75 6.80
C TYR A 33 -8.53 -43.64 5.55
N PRO A 34 -7.51 -44.45 5.16
CA PRO A 34 -6.21 -44.63 5.80
C PRO A 34 -5.11 -43.65 5.35
N ALA A 35 -5.39 -42.74 4.42
CA ALA A 35 -4.40 -41.87 3.77
C ALA A 35 -4.46 -40.41 4.28
N PHE A 36 -4.39 -40.22 5.59
CA PHE A 36 -4.35 -38.88 6.19
C PHE A 36 -2.96 -38.27 6.02
N LEU A 37 -2.88 -37.16 5.28
CA LEU A 37 -1.64 -36.41 5.07
C LEU A 37 -1.65 -35.17 5.96
N PRO A 38 -0.92 -35.16 7.09
CA PRO A 38 -0.88 -34.02 8.00
C PRO A 38 -0.25 -32.80 7.31
N VAL A 39 -0.95 -31.68 7.37
CA VAL A 39 -0.50 -30.37 6.89
C VAL A 39 0.01 -29.50 8.04
N VAL A 40 -0.63 -29.61 9.21
CA VAL A 40 -0.18 -28.98 10.45
C VAL A 40 -0.33 -29.96 11.60
N ASN A 41 0.65 -29.96 12.50
CA ASN A 41 0.60 -30.58 13.81
C ASN A 41 0.70 -29.45 14.84
N TYR A 42 -0.23 -29.40 15.78
CA TYR A 42 -0.19 -28.45 16.89
C TYR A 42 0.70 -28.98 18.02
N ASP A 43 1.10 -28.08 18.91
CA ASP A 43 1.89 -28.42 20.09
C ASP A 43 1.18 -29.52 20.92
N PRO A 44 1.89 -30.58 21.36
CA PRO A 44 1.30 -31.65 22.13
C PRO A 44 0.67 -31.16 23.43
N MET A 45 -0.55 -31.59 23.70
CA MET A 45 -1.25 -31.33 24.95
C MET A 45 -0.96 -32.47 25.93
N ALA A 46 -0.47 -32.12 27.12
CA ALA A 46 -0.25 -33.11 28.17
C ALA A 46 -1.58 -33.70 28.66
N VAL A 47 -1.65 -35.03 28.74
CA VAL A 47 -2.81 -35.77 29.24
C VAL A 47 -2.37 -36.79 30.28
N SER A 48 -3.26 -37.11 31.22
CA SER A 48 -3.03 -38.11 32.24
C SER A 48 -4.02 -39.25 32.08
N PHE A 49 -3.53 -40.48 32.18
CA PHE A 49 -4.33 -41.70 32.17
C PHE A 49 -4.44 -42.19 33.60
N GLU A 50 -5.66 -42.43 34.06
CA GLU A 50 -5.90 -43.11 35.32
C GLU A 50 -5.77 -44.63 35.14
N GLU A 51 -5.44 -45.33 36.22
CA GLU A 51 -5.35 -46.78 36.19
C GLU A 51 -6.72 -47.41 35.91
N ALA A 52 -6.77 -48.31 34.93
CA ALA A 52 -7.96 -49.03 34.53
C ALA A 52 -7.63 -50.51 34.34
N MET A 53 -8.26 -51.37 35.15
CA MET A 53 -8.09 -52.83 35.07
C MET A 53 -8.90 -53.47 33.92
N ASP A 54 -9.88 -52.74 33.38
CA ASP A 54 -10.72 -53.14 32.25
C ASP A 54 -10.82 -52.03 31.21
N TRP A 55 -11.15 -52.40 29.98
CA TRP A 55 -11.33 -51.47 28.88
C TRP A 55 -12.42 -50.47 29.22
N THR A 56 -12.01 -49.24 29.46
CA THR A 56 -12.92 -48.15 29.83
C THR A 56 -12.95 -47.13 28.71
N ARG A 57 -14.15 -46.83 28.22
CA ARG A 57 -14.36 -45.76 27.25
C ARG A 57 -14.33 -44.42 27.96
N MET A 58 -13.43 -43.54 27.54
CA MET A 58 -13.24 -42.20 28.07
C MET A 58 -13.33 -41.17 26.96
N SER A 59 -13.49 -39.90 27.35
CA SER A 59 -13.51 -38.79 26.41
C SER A 59 -12.68 -37.61 26.93
N ILE A 60 -11.82 -37.07 26.07
CA ILE A 60 -11.13 -35.80 26.31
C ILE A 60 -11.75 -34.75 25.41
N SER A 61 -12.12 -33.62 25.97
CA SER A 61 -12.59 -32.47 25.20
C SER A 61 -11.78 -31.24 25.55
N GLY A 62 -11.62 -30.35 24.57
CA GLY A 62 -10.87 -29.12 24.75
C GLY A 62 -11.02 -28.21 23.55
N THR A 63 -10.16 -27.20 23.47
CA THR A 63 -10.11 -26.30 22.32
C THR A 63 -8.67 -26.12 21.87
N PHE A 64 -8.45 -26.06 20.56
CA PHE A 64 -7.18 -25.62 19.98
C PHE A 64 -7.39 -24.37 19.14
N ARG A 65 -6.36 -23.53 19.04
CA ARG A 65 -6.43 -22.29 18.26
C ARG A 65 -5.90 -22.52 16.86
N LEU A 66 -6.64 -22.10 15.84
CA LEU A 66 -6.14 -22.12 14.47
C LEU A 66 -4.98 -21.13 14.29
N THR A 67 -3.80 -21.66 13.98
CA THR A 67 -2.59 -20.87 13.69
C THR A 67 -2.42 -20.64 12.18
N PRO A 68 -1.79 -19.52 11.76
CA PRO A 68 -1.53 -19.21 10.35
C PRO A 68 -0.37 -20.00 9.73
N SER A 69 0.35 -20.82 10.51
CA SER A 69 1.55 -21.54 10.09
C SER A 69 1.49 -22.97 10.65
N PRO A 70 1.82 -24.01 9.86
CA PRO A 70 2.11 -24.08 8.41
C PRO A 70 0.88 -23.80 7.51
N PRO A 71 0.99 -23.75 6.16
CA PRO A 71 0.03 -23.06 5.30
C PRO A 71 -1.31 -23.79 5.20
N LEU A 72 -2.21 -23.46 6.11
CA LEU A 72 -3.63 -23.68 5.95
C LEU A 72 -4.12 -22.78 4.82
N ARG A 73 -4.51 -23.40 3.71
CA ARG A 73 -5.07 -22.69 2.56
C ARG A 73 -6.46 -22.20 2.91
N GLN A 74 -6.67 -20.91 2.72
CA GLN A 74 -7.99 -20.31 2.78
C GLN A 74 -8.92 -20.94 1.74
N GLY A 75 -10.19 -21.16 2.10
CA GLY A 75 -11.19 -21.83 1.26
C GLY A 75 -11.09 -23.37 1.24
N GLN A 76 -9.98 -23.96 1.71
CA GLN A 76 -9.72 -25.40 1.70
C GLN A 76 -10.44 -26.12 2.86
N LEU A 77 -10.85 -27.36 2.58
CA LEU A 77 -11.31 -28.32 3.59
C LEU A 77 -10.14 -29.13 4.13
N TYR A 78 -10.09 -29.26 5.45
CA TYR A 78 -9.12 -30.07 6.19
C TYR A 78 -9.83 -31.06 7.09
N ASN A 79 -9.34 -32.30 7.09
CA ASN A 79 -9.75 -33.30 8.07
C ASN A 79 -8.99 -33.04 9.37
N THR A 80 -9.66 -33.26 10.49
CA THR A 80 -9.10 -33.08 11.82
C THR A 80 -8.83 -34.44 12.46
N ARG A 81 -7.60 -34.68 12.91
CA ARG A 81 -7.15 -35.93 13.54
C ARG A 81 -6.54 -35.67 14.91
N ALA A 82 -6.84 -36.58 15.84
CA ALA A 82 -6.30 -36.58 17.19
C ALA A 82 -5.51 -37.85 17.33
N ARG A 83 -4.23 -37.71 17.64
CA ARG A 83 -3.36 -38.82 17.99
C ARG A 83 -3.13 -38.79 19.48
N LEU A 84 -3.58 -39.82 20.16
CA LEU A 84 -3.39 -40.01 21.58
C LEU A 84 -2.31 -41.07 21.80
N GLU A 85 -1.29 -40.74 22.59
CA GLU A 85 -0.13 -41.59 22.84
C GLU A 85 0.19 -41.65 24.34
N THR A 86 0.46 -42.85 24.85
CA THR A 86 1.05 -43.05 26.19
C THR A 86 2.57 -42.90 26.14
N LEU A 87 3.16 -42.22 27.13
CA LEU A 87 4.60 -41.89 27.09
C LEU A 87 5.50 -42.86 27.87
N GLU A 88 4.96 -43.57 28.87
CA GLU A 88 5.77 -44.41 29.77
C GLU A 88 5.75 -45.88 29.36
N ASP A 89 4.61 -46.35 28.85
CA ASP A 89 4.47 -47.62 28.13
C ASP A 89 3.78 -47.34 26.80
N PRO A 90 4.51 -47.17 25.68
CA PRO A 90 3.97 -46.69 24.40
C PRO A 90 3.12 -47.75 23.66
N ALA A 91 2.53 -48.69 24.39
CA ALA A 91 1.74 -49.80 23.85
C ALA A 91 0.37 -49.38 23.26
N GLN A 92 -0.05 -48.12 23.39
CA GLN A 92 -1.34 -47.65 22.87
C GLN A 92 -1.21 -46.33 22.10
N GLU A 93 -1.44 -46.41 20.80
CA GLU A 93 -1.71 -45.26 19.93
C GLU A 93 -3.15 -45.35 19.45
N THR A 94 -3.92 -44.27 19.62
CA THR A 94 -5.27 -44.17 19.05
C THR A 94 -5.36 -42.93 18.18
N ASP A 95 -5.69 -43.14 16.90
CA ASP A 95 -6.05 -42.08 15.97
C ASP A 95 -7.57 -41.95 15.92
N THR A 96 -8.08 -40.75 16.22
CA THR A 96 -9.51 -40.43 16.07
C THR A 96 -9.68 -39.28 15.09
N ASP A 97 -10.38 -39.54 13.98
CA ASP A 97 -10.85 -38.51 13.06
C ASP A 97 -12.24 -38.04 13.52
N TRP A 98 -12.41 -36.75 13.83
CA TRP A 98 -13.68 -36.24 14.40
C TRP A 98 -14.44 -35.27 13.50
N GLY A 99 -13.87 -34.83 12.38
CA GLY A 99 -14.57 -33.88 11.52
C GLY A 99 -13.76 -33.31 10.35
N ILE A 100 -14.45 -32.47 9.59
CA ILE A 100 -13.89 -31.69 8.49
C ILE A 100 -14.14 -30.22 8.79
N ILE A 101 -13.09 -29.40 8.76
CA ILE A 101 -13.20 -27.96 8.93
C ILE A 101 -12.89 -27.24 7.62
N ARG A 102 -13.67 -26.21 7.31
CA ARG A 102 -13.36 -25.25 6.25
C ARG A 102 -12.65 -24.05 6.85
N ILE A 103 -11.47 -23.73 6.32
CA ILE A 103 -10.81 -22.46 6.60
C ILE A 103 -11.51 -21.40 5.76
N ALA A 104 -12.08 -20.41 6.43
CA ALA A 104 -12.77 -19.32 5.77
C ALA A 104 -11.79 -18.58 4.86
N GLU A 105 -12.26 -18.25 3.67
CA GLU A 105 -11.57 -17.30 2.82
C GLU A 105 -11.68 -15.93 3.48
N VAL A 106 -10.55 -15.25 3.69
CA VAL A 106 -10.61 -13.85 4.11
C VAL A 106 -11.23 -13.12 2.93
N ALA A 107 -12.43 -12.59 3.11
CA ALA A 107 -13.08 -11.80 2.07
C ALA A 107 -12.05 -10.76 1.59
N PRO A 108 -11.82 -10.65 0.27
CA PRO A 108 -10.88 -9.66 -0.23
C PRO A 108 -11.26 -8.31 0.38
N PRO A 109 -10.28 -7.54 0.88
CA PRO A 109 -10.58 -6.23 1.43
C PRO A 109 -11.39 -5.45 0.39
N PRO A 110 -12.39 -4.66 0.83
CA PRO A 110 -13.16 -3.85 -0.10
C PRO A 110 -12.19 -3.04 -0.96
N PRO A 111 -12.46 -2.90 -2.27
CA PRO A 111 -11.58 -2.13 -3.14
C PRO A 111 -11.36 -0.74 -2.52
N PRO A 112 -10.14 -0.20 -2.58
CA PRO A 112 -9.88 1.16 -2.13
C PRO A 112 -10.92 2.11 -2.73
N PRO A 113 -11.42 3.10 -1.97
CA PRO A 113 -12.26 4.13 -2.56
C PRO A 113 -11.55 4.71 -3.79
N ALA A 114 -12.30 4.91 -4.89
CA ALA A 114 -11.73 5.42 -6.12
C ALA A 114 -10.91 6.71 -5.83
N PRO A 115 -9.73 6.88 -6.45
CA PRO A 115 -9.01 8.13 -6.33
C PRO A 115 -9.93 9.27 -6.78
N PRO A 116 -9.81 10.48 -6.18
CA PRO A 116 -10.52 11.65 -6.68
C PRO A 116 -10.29 11.79 -8.19
N PRO A 117 -11.27 12.29 -8.96
CA PRO A 117 -11.04 12.58 -10.37
C PRO A 117 -9.80 13.46 -10.50
N GLU A 118 -8.89 13.11 -11.41
CA GLU A 118 -7.71 13.92 -11.67
C GLU A 118 -8.15 15.36 -11.97
N PRO A 119 -7.50 16.38 -11.39
CA PRO A 119 -7.79 17.76 -11.76
C PRO A 119 -7.64 17.90 -13.28
N PRO A 120 -8.46 18.74 -13.94
CA PRO A 120 -8.36 18.94 -15.38
C PRO A 120 -6.92 19.32 -15.75
N PRO A 121 -6.40 18.87 -16.91
CA PRO A 121 -5.04 19.19 -17.33
C PRO A 121 -4.86 20.70 -17.32
N VAL A 122 -4.02 21.18 -16.40
CA VAL A 122 -3.72 22.61 -16.28
C VAL A 122 -2.92 23.00 -17.52
N THR A 123 -3.54 23.76 -18.41
CA THR A 123 -2.85 24.29 -19.58
C THR A 123 -1.99 25.45 -19.11
N THR A 124 -0.67 25.28 -19.21
CA THR A 124 0.31 26.29 -18.79
C THR A 124 1.17 26.73 -19.96
N TYR A 125 1.67 27.96 -19.89
CA TYR A 125 2.50 28.60 -20.90
C TYR A 125 3.73 29.27 -20.30
N THR A 126 4.73 29.50 -21.13
CA THR A 126 6.00 30.11 -20.77
C THR A 126 6.16 31.50 -21.36
N LEU A 127 6.82 32.40 -20.60
CA LEU A 127 7.18 33.74 -21.06
C LEU A 127 8.69 33.87 -21.10
N THR A 128 9.24 33.99 -22.31
CA THR A 128 10.66 34.24 -22.54
C THR A 128 10.91 35.74 -22.68
N THR A 129 11.80 36.30 -21.85
CA THR A 129 12.13 37.73 -21.86
C THR A 129 13.56 37.96 -22.35
N THR A 130 13.76 38.89 -23.28
CA THR A 130 15.08 39.28 -23.80
C THR A 130 15.28 40.79 -23.71
N VAL A 131 16.51 41.24 -23.49
CA VAL A 131 16.87 42.66 -23.47
C VAL A 131 17.87 42.94 -24.58
N LEU A 132 17.57 43.93 -25.43
CA LEU A 132 18.41 44.32 -26.55
C LEU A 132 18.74 45.83 -26.53
N PRO A 133 19.88 46.22 -27.12
CA PRO A 133 20.88 45.36 -27.76
C PRO A 133 21.82 44.66 -26.74
N SER A 134 21.81 45.07 -25.48
CA SER A 134 22.62 44.46 -24.42
C SER A 134 21.86 44.38 -23.12
N VAL A 135 21.98 43.26 -22.42
CA VAL A 135 21.47 43.06 -21.06
C VAL A 135 22.05 44.04 -20.03
N ALA A 136 23.14 44.73 -20.36
CA ALA A 136 23.72 45.78 -19.50
C ALA A 136 22.88 47.07 -19.46
N TYR A 137 21.88 47.22 -20.34
CA TYR A 137 21.08 48.44 -20.40
C TYR A 137 19.86 48.43 -19.51
N GLY A 138 19.50 47.26 -18.99
CA GLY A 138 18.31 47.11 -18.16
C GLY A 138 17.90 45.66 -18.02
N TRP A 139 16.76 45.47 -17.37
CA TRP A 139 16.14 44.16 -17.18
C TRP A 139 14.63 44.26 -17.31
N ILE A 140 13.99 43.10 -17.44
CA ILE A 140 12.54 42.98 -17.50
C ILE A 140 12.05 42.40 -16.17
N LYS A 141 11.23 43.15 -15.45
CA LYS A 141 10.50 42.65 -14.29
C LYS A 141 9.18 42.03 -14.77
N ARG A 142 8.83 40.86 -14.21
CA ARG A 142 7.55 40.17 -14.41
C ARG A 142 6.74 40.19 -13.12
N ASP A 143 5.44 40.39 -13.22
CA ASP A 143 4.50 40.30 -12.10
C ASP A 143 3.20 39.60 -12.53
N PRO A 144 2.91 38.37 -12.07
CA PRO A 144 3.72 37.58 -11.15
C PRO A 144 5.02 37.06 -11.80
N ASN A 145 6.06 36.86 -11.00
CA ASN A 145 7.33 36.30 -11.47
C ASN A 145 7.31 34.77 -11.38
N LYS A 146 6.89 34.10 -12.46
CA LYS A 146 6.82 32.64 -12.55
C LYS A 146 7.60 32.12 -13.76
N THR A 147 7.93 30.84 -13.74
CA THR A 147 8.52 30.12 -14.88
C THR A 147 7.46 29.59 -15.85
N VAL A 148 6.28 29.27 -15.33
CA VAL A 148 5.08 28.84 -16.04
C VAL A 148 3.87 29.60 -15.50
N TYR A 149 2.93 29.90 -16.39
CA TYR A 149 1.72 30.66 -16.12
C TYR A 149 0.51 29.87 -16.57
N ASP A 150 -0.61 30.00 -15.85
CA ASP A 150 -1.84 29.32 -16.22
C ASP A 150 -2.46 29.97 -17.48
N TYR A 151 -3.24 29.21 -18.25
CA TYR A 151 -3.99 29.76 -19.38
C TYR A 151 -4.86 30.94 -18.94
N ASN A 152 -4.79 32.03 -19.71
CA ASN A 152 -5.42 33.33 -19.42
C ASN A 152 -4.89 34.07 -18.19
N GLU A 153 -3.80 33.61 -17.58
CA GLU A 153 -3.14 34.38 -16.52
C GLU A 153 -2.59 35.69 -17.10
N ARG A 154 -2.83 36.80 -16.38
CA ARG A 154 -2.31 38.11 -16.77
C ARG A 154 -0.96 38.33 -16.12
N VAL A 155 0.04 38.65 -16.94
CA VAL A 155 1.40 38.96 -16.51
C VAL A 155 1.71 40.40 -16.90
N GLU A 156 2.04 41.23 -15.92
CA GLU A 156 2.62 42.54 -16.19
C GLU A 156 4.13 42.41 -16.42
N ILE A 157 4.59 42.87 -17.57
CA ILE A 157 6.02 43.03 -17.86
C ILE A 157 6.38 44.52 -17.78
N THR A 158 7.49 44.81 -17.10
CA THR A 158 8.04 46.16 -16.98
C THR A 158 9.51 46.18 -17.39
N ALA A 159 9.85 46.97 -18.40
CA ALA A 159 11.23 47.25 -18.76
C ALA A 159 11.81 48.31 -17.81
N ILE A 160 12.94 47.99 -17.19
CA ILE A 160 13.62 48.88 -16.24
C ILE A 160 15.02 49.15 -16.78
N VAL A 161 15.35 50.42 -16.96
CA VAL A 161 16.68 50.86 -17.40
C VAL A 161 17.66 50.70 -16.24
N ASP A 162 18.87 50.22 -16.51
CA ASP A 162 19.93 50.14 -15.50
C ASP A 162 20.35 51.55 -15.03
N PRO A 163 20.36 51.83 -13.72
CA PRO A 163 20.77 53.13 -13.18
C PRO A 163 22.13 53.64 -13.66
N HIS A 164 23.10 52.75 -13.93
CA HIS A 164 24.44 53.12 -14.39
C HIS A 164 24.44 53.69 -15.81
N VAL A 165 23.44 53.35 -16.63
CA VAL A 165 23.30 53.88 -18.00
C VAL A 165 22.08 54.78 -18.19
N ALA A 166 21.25 54.98 -17.17
CA ALA A 166 19.99 55.73 -17.25
C ALA A 166 20.16 57.21 -17.70
N THR A 167 21.35 57.78 -17.58
CA THR A 167 21.67 59.11 -18.12
C THR A 167 21.87 59.13 -19.63
N THR A 168 22.22 57.98 -20.23
CA THR A 168 22.59 57.85 -21.64
C THR A 168 21.70 56.91 -22.43
N HIS A 169 20.86 56.10 -21.79
CA HIS A 169 19.97 55.13 -22.42
C HIS A 169 18.56 55.25 -21.88
N VAL A 170 17.58 54.95 -22.72
CA VAL A 170 16.16 54.92 -22.39
C VAL A 170 15.50 53.71 -23.03
N PHE A 171 14.38 53.28 -22.45
CA PHE A 171 13.49 52.31 -23.09
C PHE A 171 12.96 52.90 -24.41
N SER A 172 12.94 52.08 -25.47
CA SER A 172 12.47 52.46 -26.80
C SER A 172 11.08 51.86 -27.06
N HIS A 173 11.00 50.53 -27.19
CA HIS A 173 9.78 49.82 -27.54
C HIS A 173 9.87 48.36 -27.10
N TRP A 174 8.73 47.68 -27.15
CA TRP A 174 8.64 46.24 -26.99
C TRP A 174 8.55 45.56 -28.36
N ASP A 175 9.15 44.38 -28.48
CA ASP A 175 8.75 43.40 -29.48
C ASP A 175 8.13 42.20 -28.74
N ILE A 176 6.87 41.90 -29.03
CA ILE A 176 6.16 40.77 -28.41
C ILE A 176 5.68 39.86 -29.54
N ASP A 177 6.18 38.62 -29.53
CA ASP A 177 5.94 37.61 -30.56
C ASP A 177 6.28 38.07 -31.99
N GLY A 178 7.31 38.91 -32.14
CA GLY A 178 7.73 39.46 -33.44
C GLY A 178 6.88 40.64 -33.93
N VAL A 179 6.02 41.18 -33.07
CA VAL A 179 5.25 42.41 -33.33
C VAL A 179 5.81 43.54 -32.47
N THR A 180 6.13 44.66 -33.11
CA THR A 180 6.60 45.86 -32.44
C THR A 180 5.45 46.64 -31.80
N TYR A 181 5.58 46.94 -30.51
CA TYR A 181 4.68 47.77 -29.73
C TYR A 181 5.41 49.02 -29.23
N ASP A 182 5.03 50.17 -29.77
CA ASP A 182 5.49 51.50 -29.33
C ASP A 182 4.58 52.00 -28.19
N VAL A 183 4.67 51.33 -27.05
CA VAL A 183 3.92 51.63 -25.83
C VAL A 183 4.91 51.92 -24.70
N GLY A 184 4.42 52.41 -23.57
CA GLY A 184 5.27 52.65 -22.40
C GLY A 184 6.01 51.40 -21.90
N PRO A 185 6.93 51.56 -20.92
CA PRO A 185 7.76 50.46 -20.44
C PRO A 185 6.97 49.35 -19.73
N ARG A 186 5.66 49.50 -19.51
CA ARG A 186 4.78 48.53 -18.84
C ARG A 186 3.73 47.99 -19.82
N VAL A 187 3.60 46.67 -19.89
CA VAL A 187 2.62 45.98 -20.73
C VAL A 187 1.96 44.86 -19.95
N ASN A 188 0.64 44.70 -20.12
CA ASN A 188 -0.10 43.55 -19.61
C ASN A 188 -0.23 42.50 -20.72
N LEU A 189 0.31 41.32 -20.49
CA LEU A 189 0.28 40.17 -21.39
C LEU A 189 -0.69 39.12 -20.83
N ILE A 190 -1.56 38.58 -21.67
CA ILE A 190 -2.41 37.43 -21.32
C ILE A 190 -1.72 36.18 -21.82
N MET A 191 -1.48 35.22 -20.92
CA MET A 191 -0.81 33.96 -21.26
C MET A 191 -1.80 33.00 -21.93
N ASP A 192 -2.05 33.22 -23.22
CA ASP A 192 -2.88 32.34 -24.05
C ASP A 192 -2.07 31.34 -24.88
N ARG A 193 -0.77 31.59 -25.01
CA ARG A 193 0.27 30.73 -25.60
C ARG A 193 1.65 31.03 -25.01
N ASP A 194 2.67 30.32 -25.46
CA ASP A 194 4.06 30.71 -25.19
C ASP A 194 4.36 32.05 -25.85
N HIS A 195 4.87 32.99 -25.07
CA HIS A 195 5.22 34.33 -25.55
C HIS A 195 6.71 34.61 -25.49
N LYS A 196 7.16 35.45 -26.42
CA LYS A 196 8.51 36.03 -26.41
C LYS A 196 8.41 37.54 -26.36
N ALA A 197 8.91 38.16 -25.30
CA ALA A 197 8.92 39.59 -25.13
C ALA A 197 10.37 40.12 -25.09
N THR A 198 10.69 41.05 -25.98
CA THR A 198 11.99 41.71 -26.06
C THR A 198 11.84 43.19 -25.75
N ALA A 199 12.54 43.67 -24.73
CA ALA A 199 12.65 45.11 -24.44
C ALA A 199 13.83 45.69 -25.21
N PHE A 200 13.57 46.69 -26.04
CA PHE A 200 14.62 47.43 -26.72
C PHE A 200 14.95 48.72 -25.96
N PHE A 201 16.24 48.95 -25.77
CA PHE A 201 16.79 50.17 -25.22
C PHE A 201 17.63 50.87 -26.29
N MET A 202 17.57 52.20 -26.30
CA MET A 202 18.34 53.01 -27.23
C MET A 202 19.08 54.12 -26.49
N ARG A 203 20.14 54.62 -27.12
CA ARG A 203 20.88 55.77 -26.61
C ARG A 203 19.97 57.00 -26.66
N ARG A 204 19.94 57.74 -25.56
CA ARG A 204 19.33 59.06 -25.46
C ARG A 204 20.18 60.04 -26.27
N LEU A 205 19.56 60.67 -27.27
CA LEU A 205 20.15 61.75 -28.06
C LEU A 205 20.04 63.09 -27.32
#